data_AF-A0A7C3TZX4-F1
#
_entry.id   AF-A0A7C3TZX4-F1
#
_cell.length_a   1.000
_cell.length_b   1.000
_cell.length_c   1.000
_cell.angle_alpha   90.00
_cell.angle_beta   90.00
_cell.angle_gamma   90.00
#
_symmetry.space_group_name_H-M   'P 1'
#
loop_
_entity.id
_entity.type
_entity.pdbx_description
1 polymer ?
#
loop_
_entity_poly.entity_id
_entity_poly.type
_entity_poly.pdbx_seq_one_letter_code
_entity_poly.pdbx_strand_id
1 'polypeptide(L)'
;MLGDVAGYYALSRPRLVQKLLREGMRAARLDHAAGLYDRREVTLERAAEVAGVSIYEMMAYVRERDIPAQCRASDIRADAAVMLMRSGRADMGAVALISRRQIHSNLLHFGSIFEPMPVKKCPKSYQTAA
;
A
#
# COMPACT_ATOMS: atom_id res chain seq x y z
N MET A 1 16.41 -3.35 -36.93
CA MET A 1 15.31 -2.92 -36.03
C MET A 1 14.72 -4.10 -35.23
N LEU A 2 13.89 -5.02 -35.77
CA LEU A 2 13.43 -6.21 -35.00
C LEU A 2 14.34 -7.45 -35.13
N GLY A 3 15.13 -7.54 -36.20
CA GLY A 3 16.06 -8.65 -36.43
C GLY A 3 17.22 -8.67 -35.43
N ASP A 4 17.75 -7.50 -35.10
CA ASP A 4 18.90 -7.35 -34.20
C ASP A 4 18.54 -7.76 -32.76
N VAL A 5 17.32 -7.42 -32.31
CA VAL A 5 16.78 -7.80 -31.00
C VAL A 5 16.46 -9.30 -30.93
N ALA A 6 16.07 -9.92 -32.05
CA ALA A 6 15.82 -11.36 -32.12
C ALA A 6 17.11 -12.17 -31.90
N GLY A 7 18.24 -11.67 -32.42
CA GLY A 7 19.57 -12.25 -32.15
C GLY A 7 19.94 -12.21 -30.68
N TYR A 8 19.65 -11.11 -29.97
CA TYR A 8 19.90 -10.97 -28.53
C TYR A 8 19.10 -11.97 -27.69
N TYR A 9 17.81 -12.17 -27.99
CA TYR A 9 16.96 -13.11 -27.26
C TYR A 9 17.08 -14.57 -27.73
N ALA A 10 17.84 -14.84 -28.79
CA ALA A 10 17.89 -16.14 -29.47
C ALA A 10 16.50 -16.70 -29.82
N LEU A 11 15.55 -15.83 -30.18
CA LEU A 11 14.17 -16.19 -30.50
C LEU A 11 13.88 -15.97 -31.98
N SER A 12 12.97 -16.77 -32.54
CA SER A 12 12.39 -16.45 -33.85
C SER A 12 11.57 -15.17 -33.77
N ARG A 13 11.55 -14.39 -34.87
CA ARG A 13 10.76 -13.16 -34.98
C ARG A 13 9.33 -13.26 -34.42
N PRO A 14 8.50 -14.26 -34.77
CA PRO A 14 7.15 -14.35 -34.21
C PRO A 14 7.13 -14.62 -32.70
N ARG A 15 8.07 -15.42 -32.18
CA ARG A 15 8.21 -15.64 -30.74
C ARG A 15 8.63 -14.38 -30.00
N LEU A 16 9.53 -13.58 -30.58
CA LEU A 16 9.92 -12.30 -30.03
C LEU A 16 8.74 -11.34 -29.98
N VAL A 17 7.98 -11.21 -31.08
CA VAL A 17 6.79 -10.35 -31.13
C VAL A 17 5.76 -10.77 -30.07
N GLN A 18 5.49 -12.07 -29.94
CA GLN A 18 4.55 -12.58 -28.94
C GLN A 18 5.02 -12.28 -27.51
N LYS A 19 6.32 -12.44 -27.23
CA LYS A 19 6.92 -12.10 -25.94
C LYS A 19 6.75 -10.61 -25.63
N LEU A 20 7.13 -9.74 -26.55
CA LEU A 20 7.04 -8.29 -26.38
C LEU A 20 5.59 -7.82 -26.19
N LEU A 21 4.64 -8.39 -26.95
CA LEU A 21 3.22 -8.10 -26.77
C LEU A 21 2.72 -8.53 -25.38
N ARG A 22 3.11 -9.71 -24.91
CA ARG A 22 2.72 -10.20 -23.58
C ARG A 22 3.27 -9.28 -22.48
N GLU A 23 4.54 -8.90 -22.58
CA GLU A 23 5.20 -8.02 -21.62
C GLU A 23 4.61 -6.60 -21.65
N GLY A 24 4.41 -6.03 -22.84
CA GLY A 24 3.80 -4.72 -23.02
C GLY A 24 2.36 -4.66 -22.51
N MET A 25 1.56 -5.71 -22.77
CA MET A 25 0.20 -5.82 -22.22
C MET A 25 0.20 -5.91 -20.69
N ARG A 26 1.17 -6.60 -20.08
CA ARG A 26 1.30 -6.65 -18.62
C ARG A 26 1.66 -5.28 -18.06
N ALA A 27 2.61 -4.58 -18.67
CA ALA A 27 3.01 -3.23 -18.26
C ALA A 27 1.82 -2.26 -18.34
N ALA A 28 1.11 -2.24 -19.47
CA ALA A 28 -0.04 -1.36 -19.68
C ALA A 28 -1.17 -1.59 -18.65
N ARG A 29 -1.42 -2.85 -18.27
CA ARG A 29 -2.40 -3.17 -17.22
C ARG A 29 -1.98 -2.64 -15.85
N LEU A 30 -0.70 -2.77 -15.50
CA LEU A 30 -0.16 -2.25 -14.24
C LEU A 30 -0.23 -0.72 -14.20
N ASP A 31 0.18 -0.03 -15.28
CA ASP A 31 0.12 1.43 -15.37
C ASP A 31 -1.34 1.92 -15.23
N HIS A 32 -2.29 1.26 -15.92
CA HIS A 32 -3.71 1.59 -15.83
C HIS A 32 -4.25 1.42 -14.40
N ALA A 33 -3.99 0.27 -13.78
CA ALA A 33 -4.45 -0.01 -12.41
C ALA A 33 -3.80 0.93 -11.37
N ALA A 34 -2.53 1.26 -11.55
CA ALA A 34 -1.82 2.21 -10.70
C ALA A 34 -2.43 3.60 -10.79
N GLY A 35 -2.84 4.04 -11.99
CA GLY A 35 -3.54 5.31 -12.17
C GLY A 35 -4.91 5.35 -11.47
N LEU A 36 -5.69 4.26 -11.53
CA LEU A 36 -6.95 4.15 -10.78
C LEU A 36 -6.70 4.26 -9.26
N TYR A 37 -5.62 3.62 -8.77
CA TYR A 37 -5.21 3.68 -7.38
C TYR A 37 -4.77 5.08 -6.97
N ASP A 38 -3.93 5.75 -7.76
CA ASP A 38 -3.44 7.09 -7.44
C ASP A 38 -4.59 8.11 -7.33
N ARG A 39 -5.57 8.03 -8.24
CA ARG A 39 -6.78 8.85 -8.22
C ARG A 39 -7.79 8.47 -7.13
N ARG A 40 -7.48 7.46 -6.31
CA ARG A 40 -8.34 6.94 -5.22
C ARG A 40 -9.69 6.41 -5.70
N GLU A 41 -9.76 5.96 -6.95
CA GLU A 41 -10.96 5.36 -7.54
C GLU A 41 -11.13 3.90 -7.09
N VAL A 42 -10.00 3.24 -6.76
CA VAL A 42 -9.96 1.85 -6.30
C VAL A 42 -8.97 1.67 -5.14
N THR A 43 -9.16 0.59 -4.37
CA THR A 43 -8.20 0.15 -3.35
C THR A 43 -6.99 -0.55 -3.99
N LEU A 44 -5.91 -0.75 -3.24
CA LEU A 44 -4.71 -1.46 -3.72
C LEU A 44 -5.03 -2.90 -4.15
N GLU A 45 -5.87 -3.61 -3.40
CA GLU A 45 -6.37 -4.94 -3.78
C GLU A 45 -7.11 -4.92 -5.10
N ARG A 46 -8.06 -3.99 -5.24
CA ARG A 46 -8.86 -3.92 -6.46
C ARG A 46 -7.99 -3.53 -7.66
N ALA A 47 -6.97 -2.69 -7.47
CA ALA A 47 -5.98 -2.41 -8.50
C ALA A 47 -5.18 -3.66 -8.89
N ALA A 48 -4.76 -4.48 -7.93
CA ALA A 48 -4.05 -5.74 -8.18
C ALA A 48 -4.92 -6.72 -8.99
N GLU A 49 -6.21 -6.85 -8.64
CA GLU A 49 -7.18 -7.65 -9.40
C GLU A 49 -7.33 -7.15 -10.85
N VAL A 50 -7.48 -5.84 -11.05
CA VAL A 50 -7.59 -5.22 -12.39
C VAL A 50 -6.33 -5.48 -13.22
N ALA A 51 -5.15 -5.43 -12.60
CA ALA A 51 -3.89 -5.70 -13.28
C ALA A 51 -3.63 -7.21 -13.51
N GLY A 52 -4.34 -8.08 -12.79
CA GLY A 52 -4.14 -9.53 -12.82
C GLY A 52 -2.83 -9.95 -12.14
N VAL A 53 -2.45 -9.27 -11.06
CA VAL A 53 -1.22 -9.50 -10.30
C VAL A 53 -1.52 -9.71 -8.82
N SER A 54 -0.53 -10.17 -8.05
CA SER A 54 -0.68 -10.23 -6.59
C SER A 54 -0.70 -8.82 -5.98
N ILE A 55 -1.31 -8.69 -4.79
CA ILE A 55 -1.29 -7.43 -4.05
C ILE A 55 0.13 -6.95 -3.75
N TYR A 56 1.08 -7.87 -3.54
CA TYR A 56 2.49 -7.55 -3.29
C TYR A 56 3.18 -7.00 -4.53
N GLU A 57 2.92 -7.57 -5.70
CA GLU A 57 3.41 -7.04 -6.98
C GLU A 57 2.87 -5.63 -7.21
N MET A 58 1.57 -5.41 -6.97
CA MET A 58 0.98 -4.08 -7.09
C MET A 58 1.60 -3.09 -6.09
N MET A 59 1.84 -3.51 -4.84
CA MET A 59 2.48 -2.70 -3.81
C MET A 59 3.91 -2.30 -4.18
N ALA A 60 4.69 -3.23 -4.73
CA ALA A 60 6.04 -2.95 -5.21
C ALA A 60 5.99 -1.94 -6.37
N TYR A 61 5.05 -2.14 -7.29
CA TYR A 61 4.90 -1.31 -8.48
C TYR A 61 4.55 0.15 -8.17
N VAL A 62 3.60 0.39 -7.26
CA VAL A 62 3.23 1.76 -6.83
C VAL A 62 4.35 2.44 -6.06
N ARG A 63 5.12 1.66 -5.28
CA ARG A 63 6.27 2.17 -4.52
C ARG A 63 7.41 2.62 -5.44
N GLU A 64 7.70 1.84 -6.48
CA GLU A 64 8.72 2.19 -7.48
C GLU A 64 8.37 3.48 -8.26
N ARG A 65 7.07 3.82 -8.36
CA ARG A 65 6.56 5.01 -9.05
C ARG A 65 6.23 6.18 -8.10
N ASP A 66 6.65 6.09 -6.84
CA ASP A 66 6.37 7.09 -5.80
C ASP A 66 4.87 7.43 -5.63
N ILE A 67 3.98 6.50 -5.98
CA ILE A 67 2.55 6.69 -5.80
C ILE A 67 2.24 6.56 -4.31
N PRO A 68 1.72 7.62 -3.65
CA PRO A 68 1.55 7.63 -2.21
C PRO A 68 0.52 6.61 -1.77
N ALA A 69 0.86 5.86 -0.72
CA ALA A 69 -0.09 4.96 -0.11
C ALA A 69 -1.34 5.72 0.34
N GLN A 70 -2.52 5.19 0.02
CA GLN A 70 -3.81 5.77 0.44
C GLN A 70 -4.03 5.72 1.96
N CYS A 71 -3.16 5.03 2.73
CA CYS A 71 -3.24 4.97 4.19
C CYS A 71 -2.72 6.26 4.82
N ARG A 72 -3.48 6.86 5.74
CA ARG A 72 -3.01 8.04 6.47
C ARG A 72 -2.05 7.58 7.58
N ALA A 73 -1.08 8.42 7.91
CA ALA A 73 -0.15 8.14 9.01
C ALA A 73 -0.87 7.95 10.37
N SER A 74 -2.05 8.54 10.56
CA SER A 74 -2.91 8.30 11.73
C SER A 74 -3.38 6.85 11.82
N ASP A 75 -3.70 6.27 10.68
CA ASP A 75 -4.33 4.95 10.60
C ASP A 75 -3.27 3.88 10.91
N ILE A 76 -2.07 4.05 10.34
CA ILE A 76 -0.90 3.22 10.66
C ILE A 76 -0.54 3.29 12.15
N ARG A 77 -0.59 4.49 12.76
CA ARG A 77 -0.33 4.65 14.20
C ARG A 77 -1.38 3.97 15.06
N ALA A 78 -2.66 4.07 14.68
CA ALA A 78 -3.74 3.41 15.39
C ALA A 78 -3.60 1.88 15.32
N ASP A 79 -3.30 1.33 14.15
CA ASP A 79 -3.09 -0.10 13.96
C ASP A 79 -1.86 -0.58 14.78
N ALA A 80 -0.76 0.18 14.75
CA ALA A 80 0.43 -0.13 15.56
C ALA A 80 0.14 -0.09 17.07
N ALA A 81 -0.65 0.88 17.53
CA ALA A 81 -1.05 0.99 18.93
C ALA A 81 -1.85 -0.24 19.39
N VAL A 82 -2.82 -0.68 18.58
CA VAL A 82 -3.61 -1.89 18.87
C VAL A 82 -2.72 -3.13 18.95
N MET A 83 -1.76 -3.27 18.02
CA MET A 83 -0.81 -4.40 18.04
C MET A 83 0.10 -4.38 19.28
N LEU A 84 0.53 -3.20 19.71
CA LEU A 84 1.34 -3.04 20.93
C LEU A 84 0.55 -3.37 22.20
N MET A 85 -0.71 -2.95 22.28
CA MET A 85 -1.59 -3.29 23.39
C MET A 85 -1.84 -4.80 23.47
N ARG A 86 -2.06 -5.47 22.32
CA ARG A 86 -2.25 -6.93 22.25
C ARG A 86 -1.00 -7.73 22.63
N SER A 87 0.19 -7.17 22.41
CA SER A 87 1.47 -7.80 22.74
C SER A 87 1.95 -7.50 24.18
N GLY A 88 1.10 -6.88 25.01
CA GLY A 88 1.41 -6.58 26.40
C GLY A 88 2.27 -5.32 26.60
N ARG A 89 2.55 -4.56 25.53
CA ARG A 89 3.28 -3.27 25.56
C ARG A 89 2.31 -2.09 25.49
N ALA A 90 1.35 -2.07 26.41
CA ALA A 90 0.28 -1.08 26.44
C ALA A 90 0.80 0.35 26.68
N ASP A 91 1.90 0.47 27.42
CA ASP A 91 2.65 1.70 27.64
C ASP A 91 3.13 2.33 26.31
N MET A 92 3.73 1.52 25.43
CA MET A 92 4.18 1.94 24.11
C MET A 92 3.02 2.17 23.14
N GLY A 93 1.93 1.39 23.27
CA GLY A 93 0.72 1.56 22.48
C GLY A 93 0.03 2.90 22.73
N ALA A 94 -0.01 3.36 23.98
CA ALA A 94 -0.55 4.67 24.33
C ALA A 94 0.27 5.81 23.70
N VAL A 95 1.61 5.71 23.71
CA VAL A 95 2.51 6.70 23.10
C VAL A 95 2.31 6.81 21.59
N ALA A 96 2.05 5.71 20.90
CA ALA A 96 1.80 5.71 19.46
C ALA A 96 0.54 6.51 19.05
N LEU A 97 -0.42 6.68 19.96
CA LEU A 97 -1.64 7.46 19.72
C LEU A 97 -1.49 8.96 20.03
N ILE A 98 -0.45 9.35 20.76
CA ILE A 98 -0.25 10.75 21.14
C ILE A 98 0.25 11.55 19.94
N SER A 99 -0.55 12.51 19.47
CA SER A 99 -0.17 13.44 18.41
C SER A 99 1.02 14.31 18.85
N ARG A 100 1.99 14.56 17.97
CA ARG A 100 3.20 15.40 18.22
C ARG A 100 2.90 16.78 18.85
N ARG A 101 1.67 17.28 18.72
CA ARG A 101 1.19 18.54 19.32
C ARG A 101 1.06 18.50 20.85
N GLN A 102 0.93 17.33 21.45
CA GLN A 102 0.66 17.17 22.89
C GLN A 102 1.94 17.13 23.76
N ILE A 103 3.13 17.02 23.17
CA ILE A 103 4.38 16.84 23.92
C ILE A 103 4.72 18.08 24.78
N HIS A 104 4.26 19.27 24.39
CA HIS A 104 4.48 20.50 25.15
C HIS A 104 3.43 20.82 26.23
N SER A 105 2.29 20.10 26.30
CA SER A 105 1.18 20.48 27.20
C SER A 105 0.75 19.39 28.19
N ASN A 106 1.19 18.15 28.03
CA ASN A 106 0.68 17.03 28.83
C ASN A 106 1.48 16.68 30.10
N LEU A 107 2.45 17.52 30.50
CA LEU A 107 3.15 17.30 31.77
C LEU A 107 2.37 17.80 33.01
N LEU A 108 1.18 18.42 32.86
CA LEU A 108 0.52 19.08 33.98
C LEU A 108 -0.90 18.65 34.33
N HIS A 109 -1.68 17.96 33.48
CA HIS A 109 -3.07 17.61 33.82
C HIS A 109 -3.37 16.13 33.56
N PHE A 110 -2.94 15.30 34.52
CA PHE A 110 -3.46 13.95 34.70
C PHE A 110 -4.90 14.07 35.22
N GLY A 111 -5.89 14.04 34.34
CA GLY A 111 -7.28 14.12 34.75
C GLY A 111 -8.24 14.38 33.61
N SER A 112 -8.99 13.34 33.26
CA SER A 112 -10.29 13.35 32.58
C SER A 112 -10.35 13.63 31.05
N ILE A 113 -11.16 12.76 30.43
CA ILE A 113 -11.76 12.81 29.08
C ILE A 113 -10.84 12.36 27.93
N PHE A 114 -10.68 11.04 27.80
CA PHE A 114 -10.29 10.40 26.54
C PHE A 114 -11.54 9.83 25.88
N GLU A 115 -12.31 10.66 25.17
CA GLU A 115 -13.30 10.12 24.24
C GLU A 115 -12.57 9.59 23.00
N PRO A 116 -12.73 8.30 22.65
CA PRO A 116 -12.07 7.74 21.47
C PRO A 116 -12.64 8.36 20.20
N MET A 117 -11.78 8.93 19.36
CA MET A 117 -12.16 9.41 18.03
C MET A 117 -12.79 8.29 17.19
N PRO A 118 -13.79 8.59 16.34
CA PRO A 118 -14.41 7.59 15.49
C PRO A 118 -13.39 7.07 14.48
N VAL A 119 -12.97 5.81 14.68
CA VAL A 119 -12.13 5.05 13.77
C VAL A 119 -12.94 4.78 12.50
N LYS A 120 -12.67 5.51 11.41
CA LYS A 120 -13.19 5.13 10.10
C LYS A 120 -12.46 3.85 9.68
N LYS A 121 -13.22 2.76 9.47
CA LYS A 121 -12.68 1.44 9.15
C LYS A 121 -11.71 1.51 7.97
N CYS A 122 -10.47 1.06 8.19
CA CYS A 122 -9.56 0.69 7.11
C CYS A 122 -10.22 -0.37 6.20
N PRO A 123 -9.90 -0.38 4.89
CA PRO A 123 -10.38 -1.41 3.98
C PRO A 123 -10.05 -2.81 4.52
N LYS A 124 -10.99 -3.75 4.35
CA LYS A 124 -10.95 -5.11 4.91
C LYS A 124 -9.72 -5.94 4.46
N SER A 125 -8.96 -5.44 3.50
CA SER A 125 -7.76 -6.03 2.93
C SER A 125 -6.65 -6.37 3.92
N TYR A 126 -6.64 -5.70 5.08
CA TYR A 126 -5.61 -5.90 6.12
C TYR A 126 -6.12 -6.69 7.33
N GLN A 127 -7.37 -7.19 7.32
CA GLN A 127 -7.98 -7.85 8.48
C GLN A 127 -7.79 -9.38 8.50
N THR A 128 -7.14 -9.97 7.50
CA THR A 128 -6.97 -11.43 7.41
C THR A 128 -5.50 -11.83 7.39
N ALA A 129 -4.86 -11.71 8.55
CA ALA A 129 -3.66 -12.49 8.90
C ALA A 129 -3.78 -12.81 10.39
N ALA A 130 -4.61 -13.82 10.67
CA ALA A 130 -4.73 -14.47 11.98
C ALA A 130 -3.78 -15.67 12.01
#